data_AF-A0AAF0KNH7-F1
#
_entry.id   AF-A0AAF0KNH7-F1
#
_cell.length_a   1.000
_cell.length_b   1.000
_cell.length_c   1.000
_cell.angle_alpha   90.00
_cell.angle_beta   90.00
_cell.angle_gamma   90.00
#
_symmetry.space_group_name_H-M   'P 1'
#
loop_
_entity.id
_entity.type
_entity.pdbx_description
1 polymer ?
#
loop_
_entity_poly.entity_id
_entity_poly.type
_entity_poly.pdbx_seq_one_letter_code
_entity_poly.pdbx_strand_id
1 'polypeptide(L)'
;MSRSRALSPHARMVLAILLDADRQWSHGYELVQRAEVKSGTLYPLLIRLEAQGYLEAEWQQPVESGRPPRHAYRLTASGVALARANPPGQTTRVLRHRQATI
;
A
#
# COMPACT_ATOMS: atom_id res chain seq x y z
N MET A 1 -5.80 -25.54 12.97
CA MET A 1 -6.94 -24.67 12.63
C MET A 1 -6.46 -23.22 12.60
N SER A 2 -5.97 -22.74 11.46
CA SER A 2 -5.58 -21.34 11.28
C SER A 2 -6.86 -20.51 11.19
N ARG A 3 -7.17 -19.73 12.22
CA ARG A 3 -8.23 -18.71 12.13
C ARG A 3 -7.84 -17.74 11.01
N SER A 4 -8.52 -17.84 9.87
CA SER A 4 -8.51 -16.82 8.82
C SER A 4 -9.16 -15.56 9.39
N ARG A 5 -8.37 -14.76 10.12
CA ARG A 5 -8.84 -13.44 10.56
C ARG A 5 -9.03 -12.57 9.32
N ALA A 6 -10.17 -11.91 9.24
CA ALA A 6 -10.41 -10.89 8.24
C ALA A 6 -9.30 -9.82 8.26
N LEU A 7 -8.92 -9.34 7.07
CA LEU A 7 -8.01 -8.20 6.92
C LEU A 7 -8.55 -6.99 7.68
N SER A 8 -7.67 -6.30 8.41
CA SER A 8 -8.02 -5.08 9.14
C SER A 8 -8.42 -3.95 8.19
N PRO A 9 -9.20 -2.94 8.63
CA PRO A 9 -9.57 -1.79 7.80
C PRO A 9 -8.35 -1.08 7.19
N HIS A 10 -7.29 -0.87 7.98
CA HIS A 10 -6.04 -0.28 7.50
C HIS A 10 -5.38 -1.12 6.40
N ALA A 11 -5.39 -2.46 6.54
CA ALA A 11 -4.85 -3.35 5.51
C ALA A 11 -5.63 -3.25 4.19
N ARG A 12 -6.96 -3.22 4.27
CA ARG A 12 -7.82 -3.05 3.08
C ARG A 12 -7.60 -1.70 2.40
N MET A 13 -7.45 -0.62 3.18
CA MET A 13 -7.17 0.72 2.64
C MET A 13 -5.81 0.77 1.92
N VAL A 14 -4.75 0.25 2.53
CA VAL A 14 -3.41 0.22 1.91
C VAL A 14 -3.41 -0.61 0.63
N LEU A 15 -4.07 -1.77 0.64
CA LEU A 15 -4.22 -2.61 -0.55
C LEU A 15 -5.01 -1.90 -1.67
N ALA A 16 -6.05 -1.13 -1.33
CA ALA A 16 -6.81 -0.34 -2.29
C ALA A 16 -5.97 0.76 -2.93
N ILE A 17 -5.21 1.51 -2.13
CA ILE A 17 -4.32 2.57 -2.62
C ILE A 17 -3.28 2.02 -3.60
N LEU A 18 -2.69 0.87 -3.26
CA LEU A 18 -1.70 0.19 -4.11
C LEU A 18 -2.34 -0.43 -5.36
N LEU A 19 -3.61 -0.82 -5.29
CA LEU A 19 -4.37 -1.31 -6.45
C LEU A 19 -4.67 -0.17 -7.44
N ASP A 20 -5.05 1.00 -6.93
CA ASP A 20 -5.30 2.21 -7.73
C ASP A 20 -4.03 2.74 -8.40
N ALA A 21 -2.85 2.43 -7.83
CA ALA A 21 -1.56 2.76 -8.43
C ALA A 21 -1.18 1.86 -9.62
N ASP A 22 -2.01 0.90 -10.03
CA ASP A 22 -1.85 0.05 -11.21
C ASP A 22 -0.42 -0.52 -11.40
N ARG A 23 0.06 -1.20 -10.36
CA ARG A 23 1.40 -1.83 -10.28
C ARG A 23 2.58 -0.85 -10.33
N GLN A 24 2.34 0.46 -10.30
CA GLN A 24 3.38 1.44 -10.07
C GLN A 24 3.90 1.37 -8.63
N TRP A 25 5.17 1.73 -8.47
CA TRP A 25 5.83 1.80 -7.18
C TRP A 25 5.27 2.95 -6.33
N SER A 26 4.89 2.66 -5.09
CA SER A 26 4.42 3.65 -4.12
C SER A 26 5.36 3.73 -2.93
N HIS A 27 5.78 4.93 -2.53
CA HIS A 27 6.71 5.10 -1.41
C HIS A 27 6.00 4.93 -0.06
N GLY A 28 6.64 4.27 0.91
CA GLY A 28 6.05 4.01 2.23
C GLY A 28 5.54 5.28 2.94
N TYR A 29 6.24 6.39 2.80
CA TYR A 29 5.83 7.68 3.35
C TYR A 29 4.58 8.27 2.68
N GLU A 30 4.41 8.08 1.36
CA GLU A 30 3.20 8.49 0.65
C GLU A 30 2.00 7.64 1.09
N LEU A 31 2.22 6.34 1.30
CA LEU A 31 1.20 5.41 1.79
C LEU A 31 0.72 5.79 3.20
N VAL A 32 1.61 6.26 4.09
CA VAL A 32 1.22 6.80 5.41
C VAL A 32 0.19 7.91 5.24
N GLN A 33 0.45 8.85 4.33
CA GLN A 33 -0.40 10.02 4.11
C GLN A 33 -1.72 9.64 3.45
N ARG A 34 -1.67 8.86 2.36
CA ARG A 34 -2.85 8.49 1.57
C ARG A 34 -3.79 7.55 2.33
N ALA A 35 -3.26 6.66 3.16
CA ALA A 35 -4.07 5.74 3.95
C ALA A 35 -4.55 6.36 5.27
N GLU A 36 -4.06 7.55 5.63
CA GLU A 36 -4.28 8.19 6.94
C GLU A 36 -3.94 7.25 8.13
N VAL A 37 -2.91 6.42 7.96
CA VAL A 37 -2.46 5.44 8.95
C VAL A 37 -1.14 5.87 9.58
N LYS A 38 -1.05 5.83 10.91
CA LYS A 38 0.20 6.11 11.62
C LYS A 38 1.34 5.20 11.14
N SER A 39 2.56 5.75 11.02
CA SER A 39 3.76 5.02 10.59
C SER A 39 4.01 3.74 11.38
N GLY A 40 3.86 3.79 12.71
CA GLY A 40 4.02 2.62 13.60
C GLY A 40 2.99 1.51 13.37
N THR A 41 1.93 1.76 12.60
CA THR A 41 0.97 0.74 12.14
C THR A 41 1.23 0.35 10.69
N LEU A 42 1.56 1.32 9.82
CA LEU A 42 1.77 1.07 8.40
C LEU A 42 2.98 0.17 8.13
N TYR A 43 4.16 0.49 8.67
CA TYR A 43 5.37 -0.25 8.32
C TYR A 43 5.33 -1.72 8.77
N PRO A 44 4.89 -2.07 9.99
CA PRO A 44 4.70 -3.47 10.37
C PRO A 44 3.60 -4.19 9.56
N LEU A 45 2.65 -3.46 8.97
CA LEU A 45 1.69 -4.03 8.04
C LEU A 45 2.34 -4.34 6.69
N LEU A 46 3.09 -3.39 6.12
CA LEU A 46 3.79 -3.58 4.84
C LEU A 46 4.76 -4.75 4.89
N ILE A 47 5.58 -4.83 5.95
CA ILE A 47 6.52 -5.95 6.18
C ILE A 47 5.80 -7.30 6.19
N ARG A 48 4.64 -7.37 6.85
CA ARG A 48 3.85 -8.62 6.90
C ARG A 48 3.25 -8.99 5.55
N LEU A 49 2.75 -8.01 4.79
CA LEU A 49 2.19 -8.26 3.46
C LEU A 49 3.27 -8.68 2.46
N GLU A 50 4.46 -8.08 2.53
CA GLU A 50 5.65 -8.48 1.78
C GLU A 50 6.08 -9.90 2.14
N ALA A 51 6.24 -10.22 3.43
CA ALA A 51 6.60 -11.55 3.89
C ALA A 51 5.58 -12.64 3.51
N GLN A 52 4.32 -12.25 3.27
CA GLN A 52 3.26 -13.13 2.76
C GLN A 52 3.20 -13.21 1.23
N GLY A 53 4.10 -12.52 0.53
CA GLY A 53 4.18 -12.52 -0.94
C GLY A 53 3.12 -11.67 -1.63
N TYR A 54 2.44 -10.77 -0.92
CA TYR A 54 1.45 -9.86 -1.50
C TYR A 54 2.05 -8.56 -2.03
N LEU A 55 3.23 -8.18 -1.53
CA LEU A 55 3.96 -7.00 -1.97
C LEU A 55 5.35 -7.39 -2.46
N GLU A 56 5.80 -6.66 -3.47
CA GLU A 56 7.23 -6.48 -3.73
C GLU A 56 7.67 -5.19 -3.05
N ALA A 57 8.91 -5.19 -2.55
CA ALA A 57 9.54 -4.03 -1.96
C ALA A 57 10.94 -3.82 -2.54
N GLU A 58 11.31 -2.56 -2.76
CA GLU A 58 12.67 -2.20 -3.16
C GLU A 58 13.10 -0.87 -2.55
N TRP A 59 14.42 -0.67 -2.45
CA TRP A 59 14.98 0.63 -2.14
C TRP A 59 15.16 1.41 -3.44
N GLN A 60 14.49 2.55 -3.55
CA GLN A 60 14.65 3.47 -4.68
C GLN A 60 15.58 4.62 -4.29
N GLN A 61 16.51 4.94 -5.18
CA GLN A 61 17.31 6.15 -5.03
C GLN A 61 16.43 7.38 -5.23
N PRO A 62 16.68 8.46 -4.46
CA PRO A 62 15.95 9.69 -4.65
C PRO A 62 16.34 10.38 -5.96
N VAL A 63 15.36 11.06 -6.56
CA VAL A 63 15.59 11.90 -7.76
C VAL A 63 16.51 13.08 -7.44
N GLU A 64 16.43 13.63 -6.22
CA GLU A 64 17.34 14.66 -5.73
C GLU A 64 18.56 14.06 -5.02
N SER A 65 19.75 14.44 -5.48
CA SER A 65 21.03 14.10 -4.86
C SER A 65 21.09 14.54 -3.39
N GLY A 66 21.60 13.66 -2.52
CA GLY A 66 21.82 13.94 -1.10
C GLY A 66 20.68 13.54 -0.16
N ARG A 67 19.56 13.02 -0.67
CA ARG A 67 18.52 12.40 0.17
C ARG A 67 18.81 10.91 0.39
N PRO A 68 18.32 10.30 1.50
CA PRO A 68 18.43 8.87 1.68
C PRO A 68 17.50 8.10 0.71
N PRO A 69 17.86 6.86 0.32
CA PRO A 69 16.97 5.95 -0.38
C PRO A 69 15.63 5.76 0.35
N ARG A 70 14.58 5.45 -0.40
CA ARG A 70 13.22 5.24 0.15
C ARG A 70 12.71 3.87 -0.23
N HIS A 71 12.06 3.20 0.72
CA HIS A 71 11.33 1.98 0.42
C HIS A 71 10.10 2.29 -0.45
N ALA A 72 10.02 1.58 -1.56
CA ALA A 72 8.89 1.56 -2.47
C ALA A 72 8.24 0.18 -2.45
N TYR A 73 6.93 0.15 -2.61
CA TYR A 73 6.12 -1.07 -2.58
C TYR A 73 5.20 -1.13 -3.80
N ARG A 74 4.93 -2.33 -4.31
CA ARG A 74 3.90 -2.58 -5.33
C ARG A 74 3.20 -3.91 -5.08
N LEU A 75 1.97 -4.07 -5.56
CA LEU A 75 1.25 -5.34 -5.46
C LEU A 75 1.88 -6.39 -6.39
N THR A 76 2.07 -7.59 -5.86
CA THR A 76 2.27 -8.80 -6.67
C THR A 76 0.95 -9.22 -7.32
N ALA A 77 0.97 -10.24 -8.18
CA ALA A 77 -0.28 -10.80 -8.73
C ALA A 77 -1.22 -11.34 -7.63
N SER A 78 -0.69 -12.01 -6.60
CA SER A 78 -1.49 -12.45 -5.45
C SER A 78 -1.98 -11.27 -4.61
N GLY A 79 -1.18 -10.21 -4.47
CA GLY A 79 -1.58 -8.96 -3.81
C GLY A 79 -2.76 -8.28 -4.49
N VAL A 80 -2.76 -8.24 -5.83
CA VAL A 80 -3.90 -7.72 -6.63
C VAL A 80 -5.17 -8.54 -6.36
N ALA A 81 -5.07 -9.87 -6.38
CA ALA A 81 -6.21 -10.74 -6.09
C ALA A 81 -6.74 -10.51 -4.65
N LEU A 82 -5.84 -10.40 -3.68
CA LEU A 82 -6.17 -10.13 -2.29
C LEU A 82 -6.90 -8.78 -2.12
N ALA A 83 -6.38 -7.73 -2.75
CA ALA A 83 -6.96 -6.38 -2.71
C ALA A 83 -8.39 -6.37 -3.28
N ARG A 84 -8.59 -6.98 -4.45
CA ARG A 84 -9.91 -7.08 -5.10
C ARG A 84 -10.92 -7.87 -4.27
N ALA A 85 -10.48 -8.93 -3.60
CA ALA A 85 -11.33 -9.73 -2.72
C ALA A 85 -11.67 -9.03 -1.39
N ASN A 86 -10.92 -7.98 -1.01
CA ASN A 86 -11.05 -7.31 0.27
C ASN A 86 -11.10 -5.78 0.11
N PRO A 87 -12.13 -5.25 -0.59
CA PRO A 87 -12.27 -3.82 -0.76
C PRO A 87 -12.39 -3.11 0.60
N PRO A 88 -11.99 -1.82 0.70
CA PRO A 88 -12.21 -1.04 1.89
C PRO A 88 -13.71 -1.03 2.19
N GLY A 89 -14.07 -1.17 3.48
CA GLY A 89 -15.47 -1.14 3.88
C GLY A 89 -16.14 0.16 3.43
N GLN A 90 -17.43 0.11 3.11
CA GLN A 90 -18.25 1.28 2.78
C GLN A 90 -18.43 2.18 4.02
N THR A 91 -17.38 2.88 4.41
CA THR A 91 -17.47 4.06 5.25
C THR A 91 -17.11 5.23 4.35
N THR A 92 -18.16 5.84 3.81
CA THR A 92 -18.23 7.11 3.10
C THR A 92 -17.01 8.01 3.31
N ARG A 93 -16.20 8.22 2.26
CA ARG A 93 -15.95 9.53 1.61
C ARG A 93 -14.78 9.46 0.62
N VAL A 94 -15.14 9.57 -0.66
CA VAL A 94 -14.46 10.28 -1.76
C VAL A 94 -12.93 10.44 -1.65
N LEU A 95 -12.18 9.66 -2.44
CA LEU A 95 -10.87 10.06 -2.95
C LEU A 95 -10.90 10.03 -4.48
N ARG A 96 -11.61 11.02 -5.05
CA ARG A 96 -11.25 11.52 -6.38
C ARG A 96 -10.11 12.51 -6.19
N HIS A 97 -8.87 12.08 -6.39
CA HIS A 97 -7.81 13.02 -6.73
C HIS A 97 -7.13 12.61 -8.04
N ARG A 98 -7.56 13.37 -9.05
CA ARG A 98 -7.02 13.65 -10.38
C ARG A 98 -5.58 13.20 -10.65
N GLN A 99 -5.44 12.49 -11.77
CA GLN A 99 -4.27 12.55 -12.64
C GLN A 99 -3.91 14.02 -12.92
N ALA A 100 -2.64 14.37 -12.75
CA ALA A 100 -2.04 15.55 -13.33
C ALA A 100 -0.70 15.12 -13.93
N THR A 101 -0.74 14.78 -15.21
CA THR A 101 0.42 14.69 -16.11
C THR A 101 0.22 15.78 -17.14
N ILE A 102 0.96 16.89 -17.03
CA ILE A 102 1.43 17.75 -18.13
C ILE A 102 2.76 18.34 -17.66
#